data_AF-A0A435ET04-F1
#
_entry.id   AF-A0A435ET04-F1
#
_cell.length_a   1.000
_cell.length_b   1.000
_cell.length_c   1.000
_cell.angle_alpha   90.00
_cell.angle_beta   90.00
_cell.angle_gamma   90.00
#
_symmetry.space_group_name_H-M   'P 1'
#
loop_
_entity.id
_entity.type
_entity.pdbx_description
1 polymer ?
#
loop_
_entity_poly.entity_id
_entity_poly.type
_entity_poly.pdbx_seq_one_letter_code
_entity_poly.pdbx_strand_id
1 'polypeptide(L)'
;MGSIKETERSSHQEPRGQGDIIRLEWPAGHDGPPLGIVINADCDLAHGKTDGVIAYVPIYPFREYLARFWAPGHVSEISAAATKSILKLIGDNEPDALHIWLQSSGPDAIALKVSELQKLKKKDADQLAVDLRRLA
;
A
#
# COMPACT_ATOMS: atom_id res chain seq x y z
N MET A 1 38.38 -6.29 15.98
CA MET A 1 37.09 -5.56 15.96
C MET A 1 35.99 -6.59 15.97
N GLY A 2 35.18 -6.65 17.04
CA GLY A 2 34.06 -7.58 17.13
C GLY A 2 32.95 -7.18 16.17
N SER A 3 32.39 -8.15 15.45
CA SER A 3 31.15 -7.97 14.68
C SER A 3 30.07 -7.50 15.65
N ILE A 4 29.53 -6.30 15.40
CA ILE A 4 28.30 -5.85 16.07
C ILE A 4 27.20 -6.76 15.51
N LYS A 5 26.71 -7.69 16.34
CA LYS A 5 25.50 -8.45 16.00
C LYS A 5 24.32 -7.51 16.18
N GLU A 6 23.65 -7.17 15.09
CA GLU A 6 22.49 -6.28 15.12
C GLU A 6 21.28 -6.92 15.83
N THR A 7 21.17 -8.25 15.82
CA THR A 7 20.11 -9.01 16.50
C THR A 7 20.64 -10.31 17.09
N GLU A 8 20.13 -10.68 18.26
CA GLU A 8 20.37 -11.98 18.88
C GLU A 8 19.09 -12.54 19.51
N ARG A 9 19.07 -13.86 19.75
CA ARG A 9 17.94 -14.48 20.45
C ARG A 9 18.09 -14.21 21.94
N SER A 10 17.11 -13.55 22.54
CA SER A 10 16.98 -13.45 23.99
C SER A 10 16.41 -14.74 24.59
N SER A 11 16.76 -15.00 25.85
CA SER A 11 16.20 -16.12 26.61
C SER A 11 14.75 -15.83 26.99
N HIS A 12 13.90 -16.86 27.04
CA HIS A 12 12.52 -16.71 27.56
C HIS A 12 12.46 -16.34 29.05
N GLN A 13 13.57 -16.46 29.78
CA GLN A 13 13.68 -16.10 31.19
C GLN A 13 14.06 -14.63 31.41
N GLU A 14 14.53 -13.95 30.36
CA GLU A 14 14.88 -12.53 30.45
C GLU A 14 13.59 -11.68 30.43
N PRO A 15 13.50 -10.65 31.29
CA PRO A 15 12.44 -9.66 31.18
C PRO A 15 12.44 -9.04 29.78
N ARG A 16 11.24 -8.76 29.25
CA ARG A 16 11.11 -8.07 27.97
C ARG A 16 11.72 -6.67 28.06
N GLY A 17 12.45 -6.29 27.03
CA GLY A 17 13.03 -4.96 26.86
C GLY A 17 12.45 -4.23 25.66
N GLN A 18 12.68 -2.92 25.62
CA GLN A 18 12.43 -2.09 24.46
C GLN A 18 13.27 -2.60 23.28
N GLY A 19 12.63 -2.73 22.11
CA GLY A 19 13.28 -3.26 20.91
C GLY A 19 13.21 -4.78 20.76
N ASP A 20 12.74 -5.51 21.79
CA ASP A 20 12.55 -6.96 21.67
C ASP A 20 11.54 -7.30 20.58
N ILE A 21 11.86 -8.32 19.78
CA ILE A 21 10.92 -8.90 18.82
C ILE A 21 10.11 -9.99 19.51
N ILE A 22 8.79 -9.82 19.53
CA ILE A 22 7.84 -10.74 20.13
C ILE A 22 6.97 -11.41 19.07
N ARG A 23 6.54 -12.64 19.35
CA ARG A 23 5.50 -13.33 18.59
C ARG A 23 4.14 -12.90 19.12
N LEU A 24 3.23 -12.57 18.22
CA LEU A 24 1.86 -12.20 18.54
C LEU A 24 0.94 -13.40 18.31
N GLU A 25 -0.01 -13.59 19.21
CA GLU A 25 -1.04 -14.63 19.12
C GLU A 25 -2.40 -13.95 18.99
N TRP A 26 -3.22 -14.45 18.07
CA TRP A 26 -4.52 -13.88 17.76
C TRP A 26 -5.64 -14.84 18.17
N PRO A 27 -6.74 -14.36 18.77
CA PRO A 27 -7.91 -15.19 19.04
C PRO A 27 -8.50 -15.79 17.75
N ALA A 28 -9.22 -16.89 17.88
CA ALA A 28 -9.88 -17.53 16.74
C ALA A 28 -10.79 -16.54 15.99
N GLY A 29 -10.63 -16.47 14.66
CA GLY A 29 -11.38 -15.54 13.81
C GLY A 29 -10.75 -14.15 13.64
N HIS A 30 -9.61 -13.88 14.30
CA HIS A 30 -8.82 -12.67 14.10
C HIS A 30 -7.48 -13.00 13.44
N ASP A 31 -7.07 -12.15 12.50
CA ASP A 31 -5.78 -12.23 11.85
C ASP A 31 -4.99 -10.93 12.06
N GLY A 32 -3.69 -11.06 12.16
CA GLY A 32 -2.79 -9.92 12.28
C GLY A 32 -1.33 -10.29 12.03
N PRO A 33 -0.42 -9.32 12.15
CA PRO A 33 1.00 -9.54 11.95
C PRO A 33 1.50 -10.59 12.95
N PRO A 34 2.39 -11.52 12.53
CA PRO A 34 2.86 -12.61 13.38
C PRO A 34 3.90 -12.15 14.42
N LEU A 35 4.48 -10.97 14.20
CA LEU A 35 5.58 -10.43 15.00
C LEU A 35 5.35 -8.94 15.31
N GLY A 36 5.92 -8.48 16.40
CA GLY A 36 5.98 -7.06 16.76
C GLY A 36 7.25 -6.70 17.51
N ILE A 37 7.60 -5.43 17.52
CA ILE A 37 8.71 -4.87 18.29
C ILE A 37 8.15 -4.15 19.51
N VAL A 38 8.64 -4.47 20.70
CA VAL A 38 8.27 -3.77 21.94
C VAL A 38 8.74 -2.32 21.89
N ILE A 39 7.83 -1.37 22.14
CA ILE A 39 8.15 0.07 22.16
C ILE A 39 7.92 0.73 23.53
N ASN A 40 7.49 -0.02 24.54
CA ASN A 40 7.51 0.48 25.91
C ASN A 40 8.94 0.85 26.31
N ALA A 41 9.09 1.91 27.10
CA ALA A 41 10.39 2.25 27.66
C ALA A 41 10.81 1.19 28.68
N ASP A 42 12.11 0.86 28.72
CA ASP A 42 12.65 -0.09 29.69
C ASP A 42 12.35 0.30 31.14
N CYS A 43 12.33 1.61 31.43
CA CYS A 43 11.99 2.09 32.76
C CYS A 43 10.54 1.77 33.15
N ASP A 44 9.61 1.71 32.20
CA ASP A 44 8.22 1.36 32.49
C ASP A 44 8.07 -0.16 32.64
N LEU A 45 8.76 -0.94 31.81
CA LEU A 45 8.79 -2.40 31.88
C LEU A 45 9.41 -2.90 33.20
N ALA A 46 10.56 -2.33 33.59
CA ALA A 46 11.28 -2.73 34.79
C ALA A 46 10.54 -2.39 36.09
N HIS A 47 9.73 -1.33 36.10
CA HIS A 47 8.95 -0.91 37.26
C HIS A 47 7.49 -1.38 37.22
N GLY A 48 7.11 -2.22 36.26
CA GLY A 48 5.75 -2.77 36.14
C GLY A 48 4.67 -1.72 35.91
N LYS A 49 5.01 -0.58 35.29
CA LYS A 49 4.09 0.55 35.06
C LYS A 49 3.14 0.35 33.87
N THR A 50 3.17 -0.81 33.24
CA THR A 50 2.41 -1.09 32.02
C THR A 50 1.11 -1.83 32.28
N ASP A 51 0.75 -2.11 33.54
CA ASP A 51 -0.46 -2.83 33.94
C ASP A 51 -0.66 -4.16 33.18
N GLY A 52 0.46 -4.84 32.86
CA GLY A 52 0.45 -6.09 32.10
C GLY A 52 0.23 -5.94 30.59
N VAL A 53 0.19 -4.71 30.07
CA VAL A 53 0.04 -4.39 28.64
C VAL A 53 1.40 -4.11 28.02
N ILE A 54 1.57 -4.48 26.74
CA ILE A 54 2.75 -4.14 25.93
C ILE A 54 2.30 -3.35 24.71
N ALA A 55 2.90 -2.17 24.52
CA ALA A 55 2.83 -1.41 23.29
C ALA A 55 3.87 -1.96 22.32
N TYR A 56 3.46 -2.22 21.08
CA TYR A 56 4.34 -2.77 20.05
C TYR A 56 4.09 -2.13 18.69
N VAL A 57 5.13 -2.18 17.84
CA VAL A 57 5.02 -1.88 16.41
C VAL A 57 4.97 -3.20 15.64
N PRO A 58 3.94 -3.43 14.82
CA PRO A 58 3.83 -4.68 14.07
C PRO A 58 4.90 -4.82 13.00
N ILE A 59 5.44 -6.03 12.85
CA ILE A 59 6.31 -6.40 11.73
C ILE A 59 5.46 -7.17 10.71
N TYR A 60 5.33 -6.60 9.51
CA TYR A 60 4.69 -7.27 8.39
C TYR A 60 5.74 -7.90 7.47
N PRO A 61 5.50 -9.13 6.99
CA PRO A 61 6.23 -9.64 5.83
C PRO A 61 6.10 -8.65 4.67
N PHE A 62 7.18 -8.46 3.91
CA PHE A 62 7.21 -7.47 2.83
C PHE A 62 6.04 -7.62 1.84
N ARG A 63 5.67 -8.85 1.49
CA ARG A 63 4.51 -9.14 0.63
C ARG A 63 3.19 -8.62 1.23
N GLU A 64 2.96 -8.81 2.52
CA GLU A 64 1.75 -8.31 3.18
C GLU A 64 1.76 -6.80 3.31
N TYR A 65 2.92 -6.21 3.59
CA TYR A 65 3.06 -4.76 3.62
C TYR A 65 2.69 -4.15 2.27
N LEU A 66 3.23 -4.71 1.18
CA LEU A 66 2.90 -4.27 -0.17
C LEU A 66 1.41 -4.42 -0.46
N ALA A 67 0.81 -5.57 -0.16
CA ALA A 67 -0.59 -5.82 -0.46
C ALA A 67 -1.55 -4.93 0.34
N ARG A 68 -1.25 -4.68 1.63
CA ARG A 68 -2.16 -3.98 2.55
C ARG A 68 -1.99 -2.46 2.52
N PHE A 69 -0.76 -1.97 2.41
CA PHE A 69 -0.48 -0.54 2.62
C PHE A 69 -0.01 0.15 1.34
N TRP A 70 0.96 -0.43 0.63
CA TRP A 70 1.59 0.27 -0.49
C TRP A 70 0.78 0.17 -1.80
N ALA A 71 0.40 -1.05 -2.21
CA ALA A 71 -0.21 -1.30 -3.51
C ALA A 71 -1.56 -0.57 -3.69
N PRO A 72 -2.48 -0.53 -2.70
CA PRO A 72 -3.74 0.20 -2.87
C PRO A 72 -3.51 1.70 -3.11
N GLY A 73 -2.60 2.31 -2.36
CA GLY A 73 -2.23 3.71 -2.54
C GLY A 73 -1.58 3.97 -3.90
N HIS A 74 -0.62 3.12 -4.27
CA HIS A 74 0.08 3.24 -5.55
C HIS A 74 -0.85 3.07 -6.76
N VAL A 75 -1.77 2.09 -6.71
CA VAL A 75 -2.78 1.90 -7.76
C VAL A 75 -3.71 3.11 -7.81
N SER A 76 -4.16 3.64 -6.66
CA SER A 76 -4.99 4.85 -6.61
C SER A 76 -4.30 6.06 -7.24
N GLU A 77 -3.00 6.27 -6.97
CA GLU A 77 -2.20 7.35 -7.56
C GLU A 77 -2.07 7.21 -9.08
N ILE A 78 -1.76 6.00 -9.57
CA ILE A 78 -1.68 5.71 -11.01
C ILE A 78 -3.03 5.98 -11.67
N SER A 79 -4.12 5.49 -11.09
CA SER A 79 -5.46 5.69 -11.62
C SER A 79 -5.85 7.16 -11.65
N ALA A 80 -5.58 7.91 -10.57
CA ALA A 80 -5.86 9.35 -10.53
C ALA A 80 -5.05 10.13 -11.59
N ALA A 81 -3.78 9.78 -11.78
CA ALA A 81 -2.93 10.39 -12.79
C ALA A 81 -3.42 10.08 -14.22
N ALA A 82 -3.80 8.82 -14.49
CA ALA A 82 -4.34 8.39 -15.77
C ALA A 82 -5.67 9.07 -16.07
N THR A 83 -6.63 9.07 -15.14
CA THR A 83 -7.91 9.76 -15.26
C THR A 83 -7.71 11.25 -15.57
N LYS A 84 -6.83 11.94 -14.82
CA LYS A 84 -6.53 13.35 -15.06
C LYS A 84 -5.90 13.61 -16.43
N SER A 85 -5.00 12.73 -16.87
CA SER A 85 -4.36 12.79 -18.20
C SER A 85 -5.41 12.68 -19.30
N ILE A 86 -6.29 11.68 -19.21
CA ILE A 86 -7.36 11.42 -20.19
C ILE A 86 -8.35 12.59 -20.23
N LEU A 87 -8.89 13.00 -19.07
CA LEU A 87 -9.85 14.11 -18.97
C LEU A 87 -9.30 15.40 -19.61
N LYS A 88 -8.03 15.71 -19.34
CA LYS A 88 -7.34 16.84 -19.96
C LYS A 88 -7.22 16.71 -21.47
N LEU A 89 -6.96 15.51 -21.99
CA LEU A 89 -6.86 15.26 -23.43
C LEU A 89 -8.21 15.37 -24.14
N ILE A 90 -9.29 14.90 -23.51
CA ILE A 90 -10.64 14.95 -24.10
C ILE A 90 -11.35 16.30 -23.88
N GLY A 91 -10.83 17.13 -22.97
CA GLY A 91 -11.44 18.42 -22.61
C GLY A 91 -12.67 18.28 -21.72
N ASP A 92 -12.74 17.21 -20.92
CA ASP A 92 -13.83 16.89 -20.00
C ASP A 92 -13.36 17.04 -18.55
N ASN A 93 -14.29 17.11 -17.60
CA ASN A 93 -14.02 17.21 -16.16
C ASN A 93 -14.83 16.22 -15.32
N GLU A 94 -15.56 15.28 -15.94
CA GLU A 94 -16.37 14.29 -15.22
C GLU A 94 -15.67 12.91 -15.15
N PRO A 95 -14.92 12.61 -14.07
CA PRO A 95 -14.21 11.33 -13.94
C PRO A 95 -15.15 10.12 -13.88
N ASP A 96 -16.31 10.25 -13.23
CA ASP A 96 -17.26 9.14 -13.08
C ASP A 96 -17.84 8.72 -14.44
N ALA A 97 -18.13 9.68 -15.32
CA ALA A 97 -18.59 9.41 -16.68
C ALA A 97 -17.54 8.65 -17.50
N LEU A 98 -16.25 9.01 -17.35
CA LEU A 98 -15.15 8.27 -17.98
C LEU A 98 -15.08 6.82 -17.48
N HIS A 99 -15.19 6.60 -16.17
CA HIS A 99 -15.15 5.24 -15.61
C HIS A 99 -16.33 4.37 -16.06
N ILE A 100 -17.54 4.94 -16.12
CA ILE A 100 -18.74 4.27 -16.66
C ILE A 100 -18.54 3.94 -18.16
N TRP A 101 -17.99 4.88 -18.92
CA TRP A 101 -17.71 4.65 -20.32
C TRP A 101 -16.68 3.53 -20.52
N LEU A 102 -15.62 3.52 -19.72
CA LEU A 102 -14.58 2.49 -19.74
C LEU A 102 -15.15 1.10 -19.45
N GLN A 103 -16.00 0.98 -18.44
CA GLN A 103 -16.67 -0.28 -18.10
C GLN A 103 -17.60 -0.79 -19.21
N SER A 104 -18.27 0.12 -19.94
CA SER A 104 -19.22 -0.27 -20.99
C SER A 104 -18.57 -0.60 -22.33
N SER A 105 -17.51 0.11 -22.72
CA SER A 105 -16.95 0.05 -24.08
C SER A 105 -15.55 -0.57 -24.13
N GLY A 106 -14.83 -0.61 -23.01
CA GLY A 106 -13.45 -1.08 -22.94
C GLY A 106 -12.42 -0.06 -23.44
N PRO A 107 -11.14 -0.20 -23.05
CA PRO A 107 -10.11 0.80 -23.29
C PRO A 107 -9.80 1.03 -24.78
N ASP A 108 -9.71 -0.03 -25.58
CA ASP A 108 -9.29 0.10 -26.98
C ASP A 108 -10.37 0.77 -27.86
N ALA A 109 -11.65 0.51 -27.59
CA ALA A 109 -12.76 1.15 -28.31
C ALA A 109 -12.85 2.65 -28.02
N ILE A 110 -12.62 3.04 -26.76
CA ILE A 110 -12.53 4.44 -26.35
C ILE A 110 -11.36 5.13 -27.03
N ALA A 111 -10.17 4.51 -26.99
CA ALA A 111 -8.97 5.08 -27.61
C ALA A 111 -9.18 5.37 -29.10
N LEU A 112 -9.79 4.44 -29.83
CA LEU A 112 -10.09 4.59 -31.26
C LEU A 112 -11.08 5.73 -31.50
N LYS A 113 -12.22 5.74 -30.79
CA LYS A 113 -13.27 6.75 -30.95
C LYS A 113 -12.79 8.17 -30.60
N VAL A 114 -12.02 8.32 -29.52
CA VAL A 114 -11.46 9.62 -29.13
C VAL A 114 -10.42 10.09 -30.14
N SER A 115 -9.54 9.21 -30.60
CA SER A 115 -8.49 9.57 -31.57
C SER A 115 -9.08 10.05 -32.89
N GLU A 116 -10.17 9.42 -33.36
CA GLU A 116 -10.88 9.81 -34.57
C GLU A 116 -11.61 11.15 -34.42
N LEU A 117 -12.34 11.34 -33.31
CA LEU A 117 -13.14 12.55 -33.08
C LEU A 117 -12.28 13.79 -32.82
N GLN A 118 -11.21 13.65 -32.03
CA GLN A 118 -10.33 14.76 -31.61
C GLN A 118 -9.15 14.99 -32.57
N LYS A 119 -8.96 14.11 -33.58
CA LYS A 119 -7.81 14.15 -34.50
C LYS A 119 -6.47 14.24 -33.76
N LEU A 120 -6.31 13.41 -32.74
CA LEU A 120 -5.13 13.43 -31.87
C LEU A 120 -3.85 13.14 -32.67
N LYS A 121 -2.74 13.76 -32.25
CA LYS A 121 -1.41 13.41 -32.77
C LYS A 121 -1.07 12.00 -32.31
N LYS A 122 -0.28 11.27 -33.10
CA LYS A 122 0.14 9.89 -32.80
C LYS A 122 0.62 9.70 -31.36
N LYS A 123 1.47 10.60 -30.86
CA LYS A 123 1.99 10.57 -29.48
C LYS A 123 0.87 10.64 -28.43
N ASP A 124 -0.12 11.49 -28.63
CA ASP A 124 -1.21 11.70 -27.69
C ASP A 124 -2.21 10.53 -27.75
N ALA A 125 -2.42 9.95 -28.93
CA ALA A 125 -3.20 8.72 -29.11
C ALA A 125 -2.54 7.50 -28.45
N ASP A 126 -1.21 7.34 -28.59
CA ASP A 126 -0.44 6.28 -27.94
C ASP A 126 -0.51 6.43 -26.41
N GLN A 127 -0.36 7.66 -25.90
CA GLN A 127 -0.46 7.94 -24.46
C GLN A 127 -1.87 7.68 -23.92
N LEU A 128 -2.91 8.08 -24.66
CA LEU A 128 -4.30 7.82 -24.32
C LEU A 128 -4.58 6.31 -24.19
N ALA A 129 -4.10 5.50 -25.14
CA ALA A 129 -4.27 4.05 -25.08
C ALA A 129 -3.58 3.42 -23.86
N VAL A 130 -2.38 3.90 -23.51
CA VAL A 130 -1.67 3.47 -22.30
C VAL A 130 -2.44 3.83 -21.03
N ASP A 131 -2.93 5.07 -20.93
CA ASP A 131 -3.64 5.54 -19.74
C ASP A 131 -5.00 4.85 -19.59
N LEU A 132 -5.72 4.58 -20.68
CA LEU A 132 -6.97 3.82 -20.63
C LEU A 132 -6.76 2.38 -20.15
N ARG A 133 -5.66 1.73 -20.55
CA ARG A 133 -5.32 0.37 -20.09
C ARG A 133 -4.86 0.33 -18.63
N ARG A 134 -4.36 1.42 -18.08
CA ARG A 134 -4.05 1.53 -16.65
C ARG A 134 -5.30 1.60 -15.78
N LEU A 135 -6.43 1.98 -16.37
CA LEU A 135 -7.72 2.13 -15.69
C LEU A 135 -8.66 0.92 -15.85
N ALA A 136 -8.37 0.02 -16.78
CA ALA A 136 -9.15 -1.19 -17.07
C ALA A 136 -8.66 -2.37 -16.25
#